data_AF-A0A433SIM2-F1
#
_entry.id   AF-A0A433SIM2-F1
#
_cell.length_a   1.000
_cell.length_b   1.000
_cell.length_c   1.000
_cell.angle_alpha   90.00
_cell.angle_beta   90.00
_cell.angle_gamma   90.00
#
_symmetry.space_group_name_H-M   'P 1'
#
loop_
_entity.id
_entity.type
_entity.pdbx_description
1 polymer ?
#
loop_
_entity_poly.entity_id
_entity_poly.type
_entity_poly.pdbx_seq_one_letter_code
_entity_poly.pdbx_strand_id
1 'polypeptide(L)'
;MVWLNLFFILLPMSVMAADDTSPYISQDRKGYTHNCHPDYLVAGLDYATFSYTVTGDQTLEHPYYQSLTGPYFKGKDAQGVEWIGCPVFQDITNLCVKETKPWSCSCETGGDDELTFSFNMTVTKNMSGQPVWVEWKGPPVKKGQEYVLPEIRAACPTINMLVAVPSDDGSKGYLIAEQDTVKFTFELSGNNSFHTLTGPKGPQIVYTTTTGETLTACSVFDPATGACVSEDKNDGCSCEKQGPDRYLISYTKVAQLDVSEMTLYMEWPGKPDSVVSEKFAFPVIK
;
A
#
# COMPACT_ATOMS: atom_id res chain seq x y z
N MET A 1 -0.96 25.03 -87.33
CA MET A 1 0.08 25.01 -86.29
C MET A 1 -0.49 25.67 -85.04
N VAL A 2 -0.94 24.86 -84.08
CA VAL A 2 -1.56 25.33 -82.83
C VAL A 2 -0.59 24.99 -81.71
N TRP A 3 -0.13 26.01 -80.99
CA TRP A 3 0.69 25.89 -79.79
C TRP A 3 -0.20 25.46 -78.62
N LEU A 4 0.16 24.36 -77.96
CA LEU A 4 -0.42 23.92 -76.69
C LEU A 4 0.32 24.63 -75.54
N ASN A 5 -0.36 25.51 -74.82
CA ASN A 5 0.08 26.01 -73.52
C ASN A 5 -0.36 25.02 -72.43
N LEU A 6 0.59 24.37 -71.77
CA LEU A 6 0.38 23.71 -70.48
C LEU A 6 0.32 24.79 -69.39
N PHE A 7 -0.87 25.05 -68.85
CA PHE A 7 -1.03 25.72 -67.56
C PHE A 7 -1.27 24.64 -66.50
N PHE A 8 -0.22 24.31 -65.73
CA PHE A 8 -0.33 23.55 -64.50
C PHE A 8 -0.96 24.46 -63.43
N ILE A 9 -2.21 24.21 -63.07
CA ILE A 9 -2.85 24.80 -61.90
C ILE A 9 -2.40 23.99 -60.68
N LEU A 10 -1.38 24.47 -59.98
CA LEU A 10 -1.07 24.05 -58.61
C LEU A 10 -2.12 24.66 -57.69
N LEU A 11 -3.16 23.89 -57.36
CA LEU A 11 -4.01 24.18 -56.21
C LEU A 11 -3.15 24.05 -54.94
N PRO A 12 -2.98 25.11 -54.13
CA PRO A 12 -2.48 24.92 -52.78
C PRO A 12 -3.53 24.12 -52.02
N MET A 13 -3.26 22.83 -51.80
CA MET A 13 -3.88 22.11 -50.69
C MET A 13 -3.37 22.78 -49.42
N SER A 14 -4.06 23.82 -48.98
CA SER A 14 -4.02 24.26 -47.60
C SER A 14 -4.48 23.08 -46.77
N VAL A 15 -3.52 22.33 -46.23
CA VAL A 15 -3.73 21.43 -45.11
C VAL A 15 -4.16 22.34 -43.97
N MET A 16 -5.48 22.49 -43.79
CA MET A 16 -6.00 22.98 -42.53
C MET A 16 -5.56 21.93 -41.51
N ALA A 17 -4.59 22.27 -40.68
CA ALA A 17 -4.38 21.56 -39.44
C ALA A 17 -5.74 21.61 -38.74
N ALA A 18 -6.42 20.47 -38.65
CA ALA A 18 -7.53 20.34 -37.73
C ALA A 18 -6.94 20.61 -36.34
N ASP A 19 -7.31 21.73 -35.73
CA ASP A 19 -7.08 21.93 -34.31
C ASP A 19 -7.67 20.70 -33.62
N ASP A 20 -6.85 19.98 -32.84
CA ASP A 20 -7.26 18.77 -32.14
C ASP A 20 -8.25 19.20 -31.04
N THR A 21 -9.53 19.34 -31.38
CA THR A 21 -10.64 19.72 -30.49
C THR A 21 -10.98 18.61 -29.50
N SER A 22 -10.26 17.48 -29.50
CA SER A 22 -10.49 16.35 -28.63
C SER A 22 -10.32 16.70 -27.13
N PRO A 23 -11.08 16.03 -26.23
CA PRO A 23 -10.90 16.20 -24.79
C PRO A 23 -9.50 15.76 -24.35
N TYR A 24 -8.82 16.63 -23.59
CA TYR A 24 -7.53 16.38 -22.96
C TYR A 24 -7.75 15.98 -21.50
N ILE A 25 -7.16 14.86 -21.06
CA ILE A 25 -7.26 14.34 -19.69
C ILE A 25 -5.97 14.69 -18.94
N SER A 26 -6.03 15.68 -18.05
CA SER A 26 -4.96 16.02 -17.13
C SER A 26 -5.09 15.27 -15.81
N GLN A 27 -3.96 14.98 -15.20
CA GLN A 27 -3.89 14.37 -13.88
C GLN A 27 -3.80 15.46 -12.82
N ASP A 28 -4.65 15.41 -11.80
CA ASP A 28 -4.61 16.42 -10.73
C ASP A 28 -3.95 15.89 -9.47
N ARG A 29 -4.56 14.86 -8.85
CA ARG A 29 -4.19 14.42 -7.50
C ARG A 29 -4.40 12.92 -7.31
N LYS A 30 -3.57 12.34 -6.45
CA LYS A 30 -3.82 11.06 -5.79
C LYS A 30 -3.76 11.26 -4.28
N GLY A 31 -4.55 10.50 -3.55
CA GLY A 31 -4.58 10.50 -2.09
C GLY A 31 -4.89 9.12 -1.55
N TYR A 32 -4.44 8.84 -0.34
CA TYR A 32 -4.66 7.57 0.33
C TYR A 32 -5.07 7.84 1.78
N THR A 33 -5.96 7.02 2.31
CA THR A 33 -6.09 6.89 3.77
C THR A 33 -5.09 5.83 4.22
N HIS A 34 -4.53 6.03 5.41
CA HIS A 34 -3.60 5.08 6.00
C HIS A 34 -4.05 4.78 7.43
N ASN A 35 -4.61 3.61 7.65
CA ASN A 35 -5.03 3.18 8.99
C ASN A 35 -3.84 2.74 9.86
N CYS A 36 -2.77 2.22 9.26
CA CYS A 36 -1.61 1.71 10.01
C CYS A 36 -0.30 2.43 9.66
N HIS A 37 0.00 2.66 8.38
CA HIS A 37 1.29 3.19 7.94
C HIS A 37 1.20 3.84 6.54
N PRO A 38 1.98 4.88 6.21
CA PRO A 38 1.94 5.55 4.90
C PRO A 38 2.47 4.71 3.73
N ASP A 39 3.33 3.74 4.00
CA ASP A 39 3.98 2.95 2.95
C ASP A 39 3.09 1.86 2.34
N TYR A 40 1.95 1.56 2.96
CA TYR A 40 1.01 0.55 2.48
C TYR A 40 -0.44 0.92 2.81
N LEU A 41 -1.38 0.16 2.25
CA LEU A 41 -2.81 0.27 2.55
C LEU A 41 -3.33 -1.07 3.12
N VAL A 42 -4.43 -1.03 3.85
CA VAL A 42 -5.12 -2.21 4.37
C VAL A 42 -6.45 -2.43 3.69
N ALA A 43 -6.60 -3.61 3.10
CA ALA A 43 -7.78 -4.05 2.39
C ALA A 43 -9.02 -3.96 3.28
N GLY A 44 -10.07 -3.34 2.76
CA GLY A 44 -11.33 -3.14 3.48
C GLY A 44 -11.32 -2.07 4.56
N LEU A 45 -10.16 -1.48 4.91
CA LEU A 45 -10.04 -0.40 5.88
C LEU A 45 -9.59 0.92 5.23
N ASP A 46 -8.67 0.83 4.28
CA ASP A 46 -8.11 1.97 3.56
C ASP A 46 -8.78 2.24 2.21
N TYR A 47 -8.60 3.48 1.77
CA TYR A 47 -9.18 4.04 0.56
C TYR A 47 -8.11 4.69 -0.31
N ALA A 48 -8.24 4.53 -1.62
CA ALA A 48 -7.45 5.27 -2.60
C ALA A 48 -8.36 6.26 -3.35
N THR A 49 -7.92 7.52 -3.42
CA THR A 49 -8.60 8.60 -4.12
C THR A 49 -7.78 9.08 -5.32
N PHE A 50 -8.42 9.22 -6.46
CA PHE A 50 -7.80 9.68 -7.71
C PHE A 50 -8.64 10.80 -8.31
N SER A 51 -7.98 11.87 -8.77
CA SER A 51 -8.62 12.99 -9.45
C SER A 51 -7.98 13.24 -10.82
N TYR A 52 -8.84 13.41 -11.81
CA TYR A 52 -8.49 13.81 -13.17
C TYR A 52 -9.36 14.98 -13.61
N THR A 53 -8.79 15.88 -14.40
CA THR A 53 -9.52 16.96 -15.03
C THR A 53 -9.55 16.74 -16.53
N VAL A 54 -10.70 17.03 -17.14
CA VAL A 54 -10.88 16.99 -18.58
C VAL A 54 -11.20 18.39 -19.08
N THR A 55 -10.41 18.85 -20.05
CA THR A 55 -10.54 20.15 -20.71
C THR A 55 -10.66 19.98 -22.22
N GLY A 56 -11.32 20.93 -22.89
CA GLY A 56 -11.47 20.94 -24.35
C GLY A 56 -12.92 20.69 -24.78
N ASP A 57 -13.16 20.58 -26.08
CA ASP A 57 -14.51 20.38 -26.59
C ASP A 57 -15.04 19.01 -26.16
N GLN A 58 -16.01 19.04 -25.25
CA GLN A 58 -16.70 17.85 -24.75
C GLN A 58 -17.92 17.51 -25.62
N THR A 59 -18.18 18.30 -26.68
CA THR A 59 -19.31 18.07 -27.56
C THR A 59 -19.14 16.75 -28.29
N LEU A 60 -20.13 15.89 -28.04
CA LEU A 60 -20.33 14.61 -28.70
C LEU A 60 -20.69 14.93 -30.16
N GLU A 61 -19.70 15.07 -31.05
CA GLU A 61 -19.97 15.43 -32.45
C GLU A 61 -21.01 14.48 -33.08
N HIS A 62 -22.13 15.06 -33.51
CA HIS A 62 -23.17 14.40 -34.27
C HIS A 62 -22.56 13.88 -35.59
N PRO A 63 -22.77 12.62 -36.04
CA PRO A 63 -23.88 11.72 -35.73
C PRO A 63 -23.61 10.65 -34.66
N TYR A 64 -22.53 10.76 -33.91
CA TYR A 64 -22.10 9.69 -33.01
C TYR A 64 -22.69 9.85 -31.61
N TYR A 65 -23.99 9.56 -31.46
CA TYR A 65 -24.63 9.28 -30.16
C TYR A 65 -24.01 8.08 -29.39
N GLN A 66 -22.91 7.50 -29.87
CA GLN A 66 -22.18 6.40 -29.23
C GLN A 66 -21.10 6.88 -28.24
N SER A 67 -20.83 8.19 -28.16
CA SER A 67 -19.88 8.79 -27.21
C SER A 67 -20.50 9.15 -25.85
N LEU A 68 -21.78 8.85 -25.62
CA LEU A 68 -22.52 9.09 -24.36
C LEU A 68 -21.95 8.38 -23.12
N THR A 69 -20.99 7.48 -23.30
CA THR A 69 -20.27 6.83 -22.22
C THR A 69 -19.01 7.66 -21.93
N GLY A 70 -19.10 8.70 -21.09
CA GLY A 70 -17.93 9.53 -20.75
C GLY A 70 -16.85 8.77 -19.95
N PRO A 71 -16.06 9.41 -19.09
CA PRO A 71 -14.88 8.77 -18.53
C PRO A 71 -15.28 7.64 -17.58
N TYR A 72 -14.51 6.55 -17.62
CA TYR A 72 -14.58 5.46 -16.65
C TYR A 72 -13.24 5.31 -15.96
N PHE A 73 -13.29 5.06 -14.66
CA PHE A 73 -12.14 4.54 -13.96
C PHE A 73 -11.98 3.06 -14.30
N LYS A 74 -10.76 2.65 -14.63
CA LYS A 74 -10.38 1.27 -14.89
C LYS A 74 -9.17 0.91 -14.05
N GLY A 75 -8.98 -0.38 -13.85
CA GLY A 75 -7.73 -0.90 -13.33
C GLY A 75 -7.56 -2.36 -13.66
N LYS A 76 -6.48 -2.95 -13.16
CA LYS A 76 -6.19 -4.38 -13.28
C LYS A 76 -6.18 -5.04 -11.91
N ASP A 77 -6.46 -6.33 -11.88
CA ASP A 77 -6.14 -7.18 -10.74
C ASP A 77 -4.80 -7.90 -10.93
N ALA A 78 -4.37 -8.67 -9.93
CA ALA A 78 -3.13 -9.43 -9.94
C ALA A 78 -3.07 -10.49 -11.05
N GLN A 79 -4.20 -10.87 -11.65
CA GLN A 79 -4.29 -11.78 -12.79
C GLN A 79 -4.21 -11.03 -14.13
N GLY A 80 -4.15 -9.69 -14.09
CA GLY A 80 -4.16 -8.82 -15.26
C GLY A 80 -5.57 -8.62 -15.86
N VAL A 81 -6.62 -9.07 -15.17
CA VAL A 81 -8.00 -8.89 -15.61
C VAL A 81 -8.40 -7.43 -15.38
N GLU A 82 -8.86 -6.79 -16.45
CA GLU A 82 -9.34 -5.42 -16.37
C GLU A 82 -10.72 -5.38 -15.72
N TRP A 83 -10.85 -4.51 -14.73
CA TRP A 83 -12.13 -4.17 -14.12
C TRP A 83 -12.51 -2.73 -14.49
N ILE A 84 -13.81 -2.47 -14.49
CA ILE A 84 -14.39 -1.15 -14.77
C ILE A 84 -15.03 -0.68 -13.47
N GLY A 85 -14.64 0.52 -13.02
CA GLY A 85 -15.25 1.23 -11.90
C GLY A 85 -16.62 1.80 -12.27
N CYS A 86 -17.04 2.90 -11.65
CA CYS A 86 -18.34 3.50 -11.97
C CYS A 86 -18.26 4.37 -13.25
N PRO A 87 -19.35 4.43 -14.04
CA PRO A 87 -19.54 5.51 -15.00
C PRO A 87 -19.56 6.85 -14.27
N VAL A 88 -18.89 7.86 -14.83
CA VAL A 88 -18.91 9.20 -14.24
C VAL A 88 -20.14 10.01 -14.67
N PHE A 89 -20.79 9.64 -15.78
CA PHE A 89 -22.04 10.23 -16.28
C PHE A 89 -23.19 9.23 -16.37
N GLN A 90 -24.43 9.74 -16.30
CA GLN A 90 -25.61 9.01 -16.75
C GLN A 90 -25.61 8.97 -18.27
N ASP A 91 -25.84 7.78 -18.85
CA ASP A 91 -25.78 7.44 -20.29
C ASP A 91 -26.57 8.36 -21.25
N ILE A 92 -27.31 9.36 -20.77
CA ILE A 92 -28.21 10.20 -21.57
C ILE A 92 -28.12 11.69 -21.20
N THR A 93 -27.78 12.04 -19.96
CA THR A 93 -27.98 13.40 -19.43
C THR A 93 -26.68 14.17 -19.17
N ASN A 94 -25.51 13.52 -19.30
CA ASN A 94 -24.22 14.07 -18.85
C ASN A 94 -24.27 14.59 -17.39
N LEU A 95 -25.21 14.08 -16.58
CA LEU A 95 -25.30 14.40 -15.17
C LEU A 95 -24.37 13.49 -14.38
N CYS A 96 -23.67 14.08 -13.42
CA CYS A 96 -22.80 13.39 -12.48
C CYS A 96 -23.53 12.25 -11.78
N VAL A 97 -23.06 11.01 -11.98
CA VAL A 97 -23.59 9.86 -11.24
C VAL A 97 -22.85 9.75 -9.92
N LYS A 98 -23.60 9.90 -8.83
CA LYS A 98 -23.16 9.45 -7.52
C LYS A 98 -23.55 7.99 -7.36
N GLU A 99 -22.66 7.09 -7.73
CA GLU A 99 -22.83 5.66 -7.51
C GLU A 99 -22.08 5.23 -6.24
N THR A 100 -22.75 4.40 -5.44
CA THR A 100 -22.17 3.74 -4.26
C THR A 100 -22.24 2.23 -4.47
N LYS A 101 -21.16 1.66 -4.99
CA LYS A 101 -20.87 0.22 -5.01
C LYS A 101 -19.35 0.09 -5.05
N PRO A 102 -18.72 -0.87 -4.34
CA PRO A 102 -17.73 -0.67 -3.25
C PRO A 102 -16.74 0.51 -3.33
N TRP A 103 -16.73 1.22 -4.45
CA TRP A 103 -16.17 2.50 -4.78
C TRP A 103 -17.25 3.60 -4.83
N SER A 104 -16.80 4.85 -4.83
CA SER A 104 -17.62 6.04 -5.01
C SER A 104 -16.99 6.95 -6.07
N CYS A 105 -17.80 7.35 -7.04
CA CYS A 105 -17.43 8.37 -8.02
C CYS A 105 -18.16 9.68 -7.70
N SER A 106 -17.47 10.78 -8.00
CA SER A 106 -18.00 12.13 -7.94
C SER A 106 -17.45 12.93 -9.11
N CYS A 107 -18.23 13.90 -9.57
CA CYS A 107 -17.74 14.89 -10.50
C CYS A 107 -18.19 16.28 -10.13
N GLU A 108 -17.32 17.24 -10.44
CA GLU A 108 -17.51 18.66 -10.22
C GLU A 108 -17.31 19.37 -11.55
N THR A 109 -18.30 20.17 -11.94
CA THR A 109 -18.19 21.07 -13.09
C THR A 109 -17.40 22.31 -12.67
N GLY A 110 -16.26 22.56 -13.32
CA GLY A 110 -15.44 23.76 -13.15
C GLY A 110 -15.97 24.95 -13.96
N GLY A 111 -15.07 25.77 -14.51
CA GLY A 111 -15.40 26.82 -15.48
C GLY A 111 -15.95 26.26 -16.80
N ASP A 112 -16.22 27.14 -17.78
CA ASP A 112 -17.09 26.87 -18.95
C ASP A 112 -16.87 25.54 -19.70
N ASP A 113 -15.67 24.93 -19.68
CA ASP A 113 -15.35 23.64 -20.33
C ASP A 113 -14.49 22.67 -19.49
N GLU A 114 -14.43 22.85 -18.17
CA GLU A 114 -13.59 22.04 -17.27
C GLU A 114 -14.43 21.08 -16.43
N LEU A 115 -14.10 19.78 -16.45
CA LEU A 115 -14.72 18.78 -15.60
C LEU A 115 -13.69 18.07 -14.75
N THR A 116 -13.85 18.08 -13.44
CA THR A 116 -13.01 17.33 -12.51
C THR A 116 -13.74 16.09 -12.02
N PHE A 117 -13.05 14.95 -12.09
CA PHE A 117 -13.56 13.63 -11.75
C PHE A 117 -12.78 13.04 -10.60
N SER A 118 -13.46 12.71 -9.51
CA SER A 118 -12.86 12.11 -8.33
C SER A 118 -13.42 10.71 -8.08
N PHE A 119 -12.52 9.75 -7.92
CA PHE A 119 -12.83 8.36 -7.62
C PHE A 119 -12.21 7.96 -6.31
N ASN A 120 -13.02 7.47 -5.39
CA ASN A 120 -12.59 6.93 -4.12
C ASN A 120 -12.99 5.45 -4.04
N MET A 121 -12.01 4.56 -3.92
CA MET A 121 -12.20 3.12 -3.84
C MET A 121 -11.72 2.57 -2.49
N THR A 122 -12.50 1.66 -1.90
CA THR A 122 -11.99 0.77 -0.86
C THR A 122 -11.00 -0.18 -1.50
N VAL A 123 -9.78 -0.26 -1.00
CA VAL A 123 -8.75 -1.10 -1.63
C VAL A 123 -8.92 -2.57 -1.29
N THR A 124 -8.51 -3.45 -2.22
CA THR A 124 -8.56 -4.91 -2.06
C THR A 124 -7.20 -5.54 -2.36
N LYS A 125 -6.87 -6.64 -1.68
CA LYS A 125 -5.55 -7.29 -1.78
C LYS A 125 -5.16 -7.67 -3.20
N ASN A 126 -6.13 -8.07 -4.04
CA ASN A 126 -5.90 -8.44 -5.44
C ASN A 126 -5.52 -7.27 -6.36
N MET A 127 -5.59 -6.02 -5.90
CA MET A 127 -5.18 -4.83 -6.67
C MET A 127 -3.82 -4.28 -6.23
N SER A 128 -3.14 -4.94 -5.29
CA SER A 128 -1.83 -4.52 -4.80
C SER A 128 -0.82 -4.39 -5.95
N GLY A 129 -0.17 -3.24 -6.06
CA GLY A 129 0.81 -2.97 -7.13
C GLY A 129 0.22 -2.86 -8.54
N GLN A 130 -1.10 -2.81 -8.69
CA GLN A 130 -1.76 -2.75 -10.00
C GLN A 130 -2.08 -1.31 -10.42
N PRO A 131 -2.09 -1.02 -11.73
CA PRO A 131 -2.44 0.31 -12.23
C PRO A 131 -3.94 0.58 -12.20
N VAL A 132 -4.27 1.84 -11.92
CA VAL A 132 -5.60 2.44 -12.03
C VAL A 132 -5.51 3.67 -12.94
N TRP A 133 -6.47 3.88 -13.84
CA TRP A 133 -6.49 5.02 -14.76
C TRP A 133 -7.90 5.44 -15.15
N VAL A 134 -8.02 6.62 -15.77
CA VAL A 134 -9.26 7.06 -16.44
C VAL A 134 -9.16 6.81 -17.94
N GLU A 135 -10.25 6.30 -18.53
CA GLU A 135 -10.38 6.12 -19.97
C GLU A 135 -11.65 6.79 -20.49
N TRP A 136 -11.51 7.59 -21.55
CA TRP A 136 -12.61 8.19 -22.29
C TRP A 136 -12.86 7.38 -23.56
N LYS A 137 -14.06 6.82 -23.71
CA LYS A 137 -14.40 5.87 -24.79
C LYS A 137 -14.77 6.51 -26.14
N GLY A 138 -14.90 7.82 -26.21
CA GLY A 138 -15.14 8.53 -27.47
C GLY A 138 -14.03 8.25 -28.51
N PRO A 139 -14.32 8.24 -29.82
CA PRO A 139 -13.29 8.10 -30.84
C PRO A 139 -12.52 9.42 -31.03
N PRO A 140 -11.18 9.44 -30.96
CA PRO A 140 -10.29 8.34 -30.57
C PRO A 140 -10.25 8.14 -29.04
N VAL A 141 -10.14 6.88 -28.60
CA VAL A 141 -10.07 6.55 -27.17
C VAL A 141 -8.89 7.30 -26.53
N LYS A 142 -9.17 8.07 -25.48
CA LYS A 142 -8.14 8.78 -24.72
C LYS A 142 -7.95 8.13 -23.37
N LYS A 143 -6.69 7.95 -22.97
CA LYS A 143 -6.30 7.33 -21.71
C LYS A 143 -5.52 8.33 -20.87
N GLY A 144 -5.95 8.53 -19.63
CA GLY A 144 -5.22 9.31 -18.64
C GLY A 144 -3.99 8.58 -18.12
N GLN A 145 -3.14 9.28 -17.37
CA GLN A 145 -1.97 8.68 -16.73
C GLN A 145 -2.38 7.55 -15.78
N GLU A 146 -1.57 6.48 -15.74
CA GLU A 146 -1.76 5.38 -14.79
C GLU A 146 -1.18 5.72 -13.41
N TYR A 147 -1.94 5.39 -12.37
CA TYR A 147 -1.48 5.35 -11.00
C TYR A 147 -1.30 3.91 -10.54
N VAL A 148 -0.07 3.54 -10.21
CA VAL A 148 0.22 2.25 -9.60
C VAL A 148 -0.15 2.32 -8.11
N LEU A 149 -1.06 1.44 -7.69
CA LEU A 149 -1.42 1.31 -6.29
C LEU A 149 -0.20 0.85 -5.47
N PRO A 150 -0.05 1.35 -4.23
CA PRO A 150 0.98 0.84 -3.32
C PRO A 150 0.69 -0.63 -2.94
N GLU A 151 1.54 -1.18 -2.08
CA GLU A 151 1.27 -2.46 -1.45
C GLU A 151 -0.08 -2.40 -0.68
N ILE A 152 -0.94 -3.39 -0.88
CA ILE A 152 -2.21 -3.54 -0.15
C ILE A 152 -2.16 -4.83 0.67
N ARG A 153 -2.26 -4.69 1.99
CA ARG A 153 -2.22 -5.76 2.99
C ARG A 153 -3.62 -6.15 3.40
N ALA A 154 -3.81 -7.29 4.06
CA ALA A 154 -5.14 -7.68 4.53
C ALA A 154 -5.45 -7.27 5.97
N ALA A 155 -4.45 -6.86 6.76
CA ALA A 155 -4.63 -6.31 8.11
C ALA A 155 -3.41 -5.45 8.52
N CYS A 156 -3.55 -4.64 9.58
CA CYS A 156 -2.40 -4.05 10.25
C CYS A 156 -1.52 -5.15 10.89
N PRO A 157 -0.19 -4.99 10.91
CA PRO A 157 0.68 -5.89 11.66
C PRO A 157 0.46 -5.76 13.18
N THR A 158 0.51 -6.89 13.87
CA THR A 158 0.35 -7.03 15.32
C THR A 158 1.49 -7.85 15.90
N ILE A 159 1.93 -7.48 17.11
CA ILE A 159 2.98 -8.18 17.84
C ILE A 159 2.43 -8.54 19.22
N ASN A 160 2.36 -9.84 19.51
CA ASN A 160 1.88 -10.35 20.80
C ASN A 160 2.98 -11.18 21.46
N MET A 161 3.25 -10.99 22.75
CA MET A 161 4.03 -11.99 23.48
C MET A 161 3.14 -13.20 23.75
N LEU A 162 3.66 -14.39 23.48
CA LEU A 162 2.96 -15.64 23.77
C LEU A 162 3.35 -16.18 25.14
N VAL A 163 4.65 -16.21 25.44
CA VAL A 163 5.15 -16.83 26.66
C VAL A 163 6.55 -16.34 27.02
N ALA A 164 6.84 -16.34 28.32
CA ALA A 164 8.19 -16.26 28.89
C ALA A 164 8.43 -17.55 29.70
N VAL A 165 9.41 -18.36 29.29
CA VAL A 165 9.72 -19.65 29.91
C VAL A 165 11.12 -19.60 30.52
N PRO A 166 11.26 -19.60 31.86
CA PRO A 166 12.54 -19.78 32.51
C PRO A 166 13.06 -21.22 32.34
N SER A 167 14.38 -21.43 32.40
CA SER A 167 14.99 -22.76 32.37
C SER A 167 14.96 -23.50 33.71
N ASP A 168 14.63 -22.81 34.80
CA ASP A 168 14.55 -23.41 36.13
C ASP A 168 13.23 -24.16 36.37
N ASP A 169 13.18 -24.96 37.42
CA ASP A 169 11.99 -25.73 37.81
C ASP A 169 10.93 -24.90 38.58
N GLY A 170 11.08 -23.56 38.61
CA GLY A 170 10.22 -22.64 39.33
C GLY A 170 10.22 -22.77 40.85
N SER A 171 11.01 -23.69 41.43
CA SER A 171 10.94 -23.99 42.88
C SER A 171 11.56 -22.91 43.76
N LYS A 172 12.48 -22.10 43.22
CA LYS A 172 13.23 -21.07 43.94
C LYS A 172 12.60 -19.68 43.84
N GLY A 173 11.78 -19.43 42.82
CA GLY A 173 11.19 -18.12 42.54
C GLY A 173 12.19 -17.06 42.06
N TYR A 174 13.41 -17.45 41.68
CA TYR A 174 14.44 -16.59 41.11
C TYR A 174 15.38 -17.40 40.21
N LEU A 175 15.97 -16.74 39.22
CA LEU A 175 17.01 -17.31 38.35
C LEU A 175 18.40 -17.02 38.90
N ILE A 176 19.32 -17.96 38.71
CA ILE A 176 20.73 -17.82 39.09
C ILE A 176 21.50 -17.17 37.94
N ALA A 177 22.17 -16.05 38.23
CA ALA A 177 22.96 -15.31 37.26
C ALA A 177 24.03 -16.21 36.59
N GLU A 178 24.21 -16.04 35.28
CA GLU A 178 25.16 -16.76 34.42
C GLU A 178 24.94 -18.30 34.33
N GLN A 179 23.87 -18.83 34.94
CA GLN A 179 23.55 -20.27 34.93
C GLN A 179 22.21 -20.55 34.26
N ASP A 180 21.19 -19.79 34.64
CA ASP A 180 19.85 -19.96 34.12
C ASP A 180 19.60 -19.09 32.88
N THR A 181 18.56 -19.44 32.12
CA THR A 181 18.11 -18.69 30.96
C THR A 181 16.61 -18.43 31.03
N VAL A 182 16.15 -17.43 30.29
CA VAL A 182 14.73 -17.20 30.05
C VAL A 182 14.49 -17.07 28.55
N LYS A 183 13.50 -17.80 28.05
CA LYS A 183 13.07 -17.74 26.65
C LYS A 183 11.76 -16.96 26.53
N PHE A 184 11.81 -15.82 25.86
CA PHE A 184 10.64 -15.04 25.46
C PHE A 184 10.24 -15.43 24.04
N THR A 185 8.95 -15.61 23.80
CA THR A 185 8.41 -15.91 22.47
C THR A 185 7.36 -14.87 22.10
N PHE A 186 7.54 -14.26 20.94
CA PHE A 186 6.64 -13.29 20.33
C PHE A 186 6.02 -13.89 19.07
N GLU A 187 4.72 -13.67 18.90
CA GLU A 187 4.02 -13.88 17.65
C GLU A 187 3.92 -12.55 16.91
N LEU A 188 4.34 -12.58 15.64
CA LEU A 188 4.10 -11.53 14.69
C LEU A 188 3.05 -12.04 13.71
N SER A 189 1.91 -11.38 13.69
CA SER A 189 0.78 -11.70 12.84
C SER A 189 0.29 -10.43 12.14
N GLY A 190 -0.38 -10.58 11.01
CA GLY A 190 -0.78 -9.41 10.22
C GLY A 190 -1.01 -9.70 8.74
N ASN A 191 -1.65 -10.83 8.41
CA ASN A 191 -1.89 -11.28 7.02
C ASN A 191 -0.71 -10.96 6.07
N ASN A 192 0.48 -11.29 6.58
CA ASN A 192 1.80 -10.93 6.09
C ASN A 192 2.18 -11.68 4.80
N SER A 193 1.54 -11.35 3.67
CA SER A 193 2.00 -11.82 2.37
C SER A 193 3.40 -11.30 2.09
N PHE A 194 4.39 -12.20 1.95
CA PHE A 194 5.78 -12.14 1.43
C PHE A 194 6.51 -10.77 1.22
N HIS A 195 5.81 -9.70 0.89
CA HIS A 195 6.24 -8.30 0.81
C HIS A 195 6.03 -7.48 2.11
N THR A 196 5.26 -8.01 3.07
CA THR A 196 4.79 -7.29 4.28
C THR A 196 5.83 -6.89 5.29
N LEU A 197 6.98 -7.54 5.31
CA LEU A 197 8.03 -7.24 6.28
C LEU A 197 9.12 -6.31 5.71
N THR A 198 8.77 -5.58 4.65
CA THR A 198 9.67 -4.64 4.01
C THR A 198 9.67 -3.30 4.74
N GLY A 199 10.87 -2.81 4.97
CA GLY A 199 11.20 -1.60 5.72
C GLY A 199 12.72 -1.51 5.82
N PRO A 200 13.31 -0.37 6.19
CA PRO A 200 14.75 -0.29 6.36
C PRO A 200 15.26 -1.18 7.52
N LYS A 201 14.37 -1.61 8.42
CA LYS A 201 14.65 -2.47 9.57
C LYS A 201 13.52 -3.48 9.80
N GLY A 202 13.87 -4.69 10.20
CA GLY A 202 12.93 -5.70 10.66
C GLY A 202 12.55 -5.53 12.14
N PRO A 203 11.64 -6.37 12.67
CA PRO A 203 11.33 -6.45 14.09
C PRO A 203 12.56 -6.65 14.97
N GLN A 204 12.61 -5.92 16.08
CA GLN A 204 13.73 -5.86 17.01
C GLN A 204 13.25 -6.14 18.43
N ILE A 205 14.04 -6.92 19.16
CA ILE A 205 13.80 -7.14 20.59
C ILE A 205 14.60 -6.10 21.35
N VAL A 206 13.92 -5.40 22.23
CA VAL A 206 14.46 -4.28 22.99
C VAL A 206 14.27 -4.55 24.47
N TYR A 207 15.30 -4.25 25.25
CA TYR A 207 15.22 -4.33 26.70
C TYR A 207 15.95 -3.17 27.36
N THR A 208 15.63 -2.94 28.63
CA THR A 208 16.28 -1.94 29.46
C THR A 208 17.18 -2.59 30.50
N THR A 209 18.28 -1.94 30.86
CA THR A 209 19.13 -2.36 31.99
C THR A 209 18.75 -1.59 33.26
N THR A 210 19.29 -2.03 34.41
CA THR A 210 19.18 -1.37 35.71
C THR A 210 19.78 0.04 35.74
N THR A 211 20.67 0.38 34.79
CA THR A 211 21.20 1.74 34.60
C THR A 211 20.26 2.63 33.78
N GLY A 212 19.16 2.08 33.25
CA GLY A 212 18.20 2.77 32.39
C GLY A 212 18.59 2.83 30.91
N GLU A 213 19.67 2.15 30.52
CA GLU A 213 20.07 2.06 29.11
C GLU A 213 19.10 1.15 28.35
N THR A 214 18.75 1.55 27.13
CA THR A 214 17.91 0.74 26.23
C THR A 214 18.80 0.08 25.19
N LEU A 215 18.76 -1.24 25.13
CA LEU A 215 19.58 -2.06 24.27
C LEU A 215 18.72 -2.87 23.31
N THR A 216 19.20 -3.03 22.08
CA THR A 216 18.62 -3.96 21.11
C THR A 216 19.31 -5.31 21.25
N ALA A 217 18.55 -6.35 21.59
CA ALA A 217 19.08 -7.71 21.68
C ALA A 217 19.46 -8.25 20.30
N CYS A 218 18.49 -8.25 19.36
CA CYS A 218 18.66 -8.86 18.05
C CYS A 218 17.55 -8.44 17.08
N SER A 219 17.79 -8.70 15.79
CA SER A 219 16.82 -8.63 14.70
C SER A 219 16.92 -9.92 13.90
N VAL A 220 15.96 -10.83 14.05
CA VAL A 220 15.97 -12.16 13.41
C VAL A 220 15.15 -12.22 12.13
N PHE A 221 15.03 -11.06 11.49
CA PHE A 221 14.18 -10.87 10.35
C PHE A 221 14.92 -10.00 9.32
N ASP A 222 15.10 -10.52 8.11
CA ASP A 222 15.63 -9.76 6.99
C ASP A 222 14.48 -9.02 6.29
N PRO A 223 14.40 -7.69 6.43
CA PRO A 223 13.30 -6.94 5.85
C PRO A 223 13.38 -6.87 4.32
N ALA A 224 14.55 -7.08 3.70
CA ALA A 224 14.69 -7.05 2.25
C ALA A 224 14.11 -8.31 1.59
N THR A 225 14.31 -9.46 2.23
CA THR A 225 13.91 -10.76 1.67
C THR A 225 12.65 -11.35 2.31
N GLY A 226 12.23 -10.82 3.46
CA GLY A 226 11.12 -11.38 4.22
C GLY A 226 11.48 -12.70 4.93
N ALA A 227 12.78 -13.01 5.03
CA ALA A 227 13.28 -14.27 5.56
C ALA A 227 13.59 -14.18 7.05
N CYS A 228 13.36 -15.30 7.75
CA CYS A 228 13.90 -15.50 9.09
C CYS A 228 15.42 -15.65 9.02
N VAL A 229 16.13 -14.92 9.87
CA VAL A 229 17.57 -15.02 10.06
C VAL A 229 17.81 -15.37 11.52
N SER A 230 18.42 -16.50 11.82
CA SER A 230 18.72 -16.89 13.21
C SER A 230 20.16 -16.57 13.55
N GLU A 231 20.40 -16.14 14.78
CA GLU A 231 21.75 -16.05 15.35
C GLU A 231 21.85 -16.97 16.57
N ASP A 232 22.66 -18.02 16.45
CA ASP A 232 22.91 -18.96 17.54
C ASP A 232 24.06 -18.47 18.43
N LYS A 233 23.70 -17.96 19.61
CA LYS A 233 24.61 -17.55 20.69
C LYS A 233 23.96 -17.88 22.05
N ASN A 234 24.72 -17.76 23.15
CA ASN A 234 24.18 -17.94 24.51
C ASN A 234 22.99 -17.00 24.78
N ASP A 235 23.12 -15.74 24.36
CA ASP A 235 21.98 -14.87 24.10
C ASP A 235 21.60 -15.02 22.62
N GLY A 236 20.58 -15.82 22.36
CA GLY A 236 20.25 -16.27 21.02
C GLY A 236 18.87 -15.80 20.61
N CYS A 237 18.70 -15.57 19.31
CA CYS A 237 17.39 -15.28 18.77
C CYS A 237 17.10 -16.21 17.60
N SER A 238 15.87 -16.66 17.52
CA SER A 238 15.39 -17.49 16.42
C SER A 238 14.10 -16.95 15.84
N CYS A 239 13.91 -17.18 14.55
CA CYS A 239 12.68 -16.86 13.84
C CYS A 239 12.18 -18.11 13.12
N GLU A 240 10.90 -18.41 13.25
CA GLU A 240 10.24 -19.52 12.58
C GLU A 240 8.97 -19.04 11.89
N LYS A 241 8.82 -19.40 10.61
CA LYS A 241 7.59 -19.13 9.85
C LYS A 241 6.56 -20.22 10.14
N GLN A 242 5.49 -19.87 10.86
CA GLN A 242 4.41 -20.78 11.27
C GLN A 242 3.24 -20.87 10.28
N GLY A 243 3.28 -20.09 9.20
CA GLY A 243 2.22 -19.99 8.20
C GLY A 243 2.54 -18.90 7.18
N PRO A 244 1.64 -18.63 6.21
CA PRO A 244 1.86 -17.61 5.19
C PRO A 244 2.24 -16.24 5.78
N ASP A 245 1.62 -15.93 6.93
CA ASP A 245 1.47 -14.59 7.48
C ASP A 245 1.84 -14.49 8.97
N ARG A 246 2.39 -15.56 9.53
CA ARG A 246 2.63 -15.71 10.96
C ARG A 246 4.06 -16.15 11.21
N TYR A 247 4.73 -15.43 12.09
CA TYR A 247 6.11 -15.68 12.49
C TYR A 247 6.20 -15.80 14.00
N LEU A 248 6.99 -16.75 14.49
CA LEU A 248 7.39 -16.82 15.88
C LEU A 248 8.83 -16.35 15.99
N ILE A 249 9.04 -15.32 16.78
CA ILE A 249 10.37 -14.84 17.12
C ILE A 249 10.62 -15.17 18.58
N SER A 250 11.71 -15.88 18.85
CA SER A 250 12.14 -16.20 20.21
C SER A 250 13.44 -15.47 20.55
N TYR A 251 13.56 -15.08 21.82
CA TYR A 251 14.80 -14.61 22.41
C TYR A 251 15.10 -15.38 23.68
N THR A 252 16.25 -16.04 23.69
CA THR A 252 16.81 -16.68 24.87
C THR A 252 17.86 -15.75 25.45
N LYS A 253 17.69 -15.37 26.72
CA LYS A 253 18.62 -14.51 27.47
C LYS A 253 19.19 -15.29 28.63
N VAL A 254 20.52 -15.33 28.75
CA VAL A 254 21.18 -15.76 29.98
C VAL A 254 20.82 -14.79 31.10
N ALA A 255 20.47 -15.33 32.27
CA ALA A 255 20.11 -14.53 33.42
C ALA A 255 21.29 -13.63 33.84
N GLN A 256 21.08 -12.32 33.82
CA GLN A 256 22.06 -11.32 34.23
C GLN A 256 21.44 -10.35 35.22
N LEU A 257 22.22 -9.94 36.23
CA LEU A 257 21.75 -9.08 37.32
C LEU A 257 21.32 -7.69 36.81
N ASP A 258 21.96 -7.20 35.74
CA ASP A 258 21.71 -5.88 35.18
C ASP A 258 20.39 -5.77 34.41
N VAL A 259 19.66 -6.87 34.21
CA VAL A 259 18.33 -6.89 33.58
C VAL A 259 17.22 -7.42 34.51
N SER A 260 17.55 -7.78 35.76
CA SER A 260 16.56 -8.30 36.73
C SER A 260 15.39 -7.33 36.91
N GLU A 261 14.15 -7.82 36.77
CA GLU A 261 12.91 -7.04 36.87
C GLU A 261 12.80 -5.85 35.89
N MET A 262 13.71 -5.75 34.92
CA MET A 262 13.69 -4.68 33.92
C MET A 262 12.76 -5.03 32.76
N THR A 263 12.49 -4.06 31.90
CA THR A 263 11.52 -4.22 30.82
C THR A 263 12.15 -4.83 29.57
N LEU A 264 11.38 -5.68 28.90
CA LEU A 264 11.60 -6.24 27.58
C LEU A 264 10.33 -6.13 26.75
N TYR A 265 10.47 -5.78 25.47
CA TYR A 265 9.40 -5.73 24.49
C TYR A 265 9.96 -5.97 23.10
N MET A 266 9.06 -6.18 22.14
CA MET A 266 9.42 -6.21 20.73
C MET A 266 8.82 -4.98 20.05
N GLU A 267 9.62 -4.34 19.21
CA GLU A 267 9.17 -3.28 18.34
C GLU A 267 9.48 -3.61 16.90
N TRP A 268 8.60 -3.16 16.00
CA TRP A 268 8.88 -3.10 14.59
C TRP A 268 8.96 -1.64 14.18
N PRO A 269 10.18 -1.13 13.88
CA PRO A 269 10.38 0.25 13.49
C PRO A 269 9.69 0.56 12.15
N GLY A 270 8.56 1.27 12.22
CA GLY A 270 7.89 1.92 11.08
C GLY A 270 8.05 3.44 11.14
N LYS A 271 7.80 4.14 10.03
CA LYS A 271 7.66 5.60 9.96
C LYS A 271 6.27 5.97 9.41
N PRO A 272 5.43 6.75 10.12
CA PRO A 272 5.78 7.59 11.25
C PRO A 272 5.75 6.88 12.60
N ASP A 273 5.02 5.76 12.71
CA ASP A 273 4.79 5.07 13.98
C ASP A 273 5.31 3.63 13.94
N SER A 274 5.92 3.20 15.05
CA SER A 274 6.34 1.81 15.26
C SER A 274 5.20 0.97 15.82
N VAL A 275 5.18 -0.31 15.44
CA VAL A 275 4.32 -1.30 16.11
C VAL A 275 5.09 -1.87 17.28
N VAL A 276 4.52 -1.80 18.49
CA VAL A 276 5.18 -2.23 19.72
C VAL A 276 4.30 -3.24 20.43
N SER A 277 4.90 -4.30 20.97
CA SER A 277 4.21 -5.24 21.86
C SER A 277 3.92 -4.60 23.23
N GLU A 278 3.18 -5.31 24.08
CA GLU A 278 3.18 -5.02 25.50
C GLU A 278 4.61 -5.12 26.09
N LYS A 279 4.81 -4.43 27.21
CA LYS A 279 6.06 -4.43 27.98
C LYS A 279 6.01 -5.54 29.02
N PHE A 280 7.08 -6.31 29.10
CA PHE A 280 7.21 -7.45 30.01
C PHE A 280 8.42 -7.28 30.92
N ALA A 281 8.29 -7.69 32.17
CA ALA A 281 9.42 -7.68 33.10
C ALA A 281 10.21 -8.99 32.97
N PHE A 282 11.54 -8.90 33.03
CA PHE A 282 12.35 -10.06 33.33
C PHE A 282 12.01 -10.63 34.72
N PRO A 283 12.15 -11.94 34.94
CA PRO A 283 12.07 -12.54 36.28
C PRO A 283 13.13 -11.95 37.23
N VAL A 284 12.97 -12.21 38.53
CA VAL A 284 13.98 -11.89 39.54
C VAL A 284 15.23 -12.76 39.31
N ILE A 285 16.41 -12.13 39.29
CA ILE A 285 17.70 -12.78 39.09
C ILE A 285 18.61 -12.50 40.30
N LYS A 286 19.33 -13.51 40.79
CA LYS A 286 20.23 -13.42 41.96
C LYS A 286 21.62 -13.99 41.70
#